data_AF-A0A836TDE4-F1
#
_entry.id   AF-A0A836TDE4-F1
#
_cell.length_a   1.000
_cell.length_b   1.000
_cell.length_c   1.000
_cell.angle_alpha   90.00
_cell.angle_beta   90.00
_cell.angle_gamma   90.00
#
_symmetry.space_group_name_H-M   'P 1'
#
loop_
_entity.id
_entity.type
_entity.pdbx_description
1 polymer ?
#
loop_
_entity_poly.entity_id
_entity_poly.type
_entity_poly.pdbx_seq_one_letter_code
_entity_poly.pdbx_strand_id
1 'polypeptide(L)'
;LNLECNGITAKGAKALAQSSVLTKVEYLNLVDNRVGDEGALAIANSDNLGNLTYLHLGGNRVKSEEAKAALKNSPKLTKLEKLKVF
;
A
#
# COMPACT_ATOMS: atom_id res chain seq x y z
N LEU A 1 -8.63 -3.85 -7.14
CA LEU A 1 -9.39 -3.15 -6.09
C LEU A 1 -9.11 -1.66 -6.17
N ASN A 2 -10.13 -0.84 -6.46
CA ASN A 2 -10.01 0.62 -6.48
C ASN A 2 -10.67 1.21 -5.22
N LEU A 3 -9.90 1.94 -4.43
CA LEU A 3 -10.30 2.61 -3.20
C LEU A 3 -9.88 4.10 -3.20
N GLU A 4 -9.70 4.69 -4.37
CA GLU A 4 -9.42 6.13 -4.52
C GLU A 4 -10.46 7.01 -3.81
N CYS A 5 -10.01 8.09 -3.16
CA CYS A 5 -10.86 9.10 -2.50
C CYS A 5 -11.84 8.54 -1.44
N ASN A 6 -11.45 7.51 -0.68
CA ASN A 6 -12.32 6.87 0.34
C ASN A 6 -11.97 7.25 1.80
N GLY A 7 -11.09 8.22 2.01
CA GLY A 7 -10.68 8.62 3.36
C GLY A 7 -9.94 7.53 4.15
N ILE A 8 -9.34 6.54 3.48
CA ILE A 8 -8.56 5.47 4.11
C ILE A 8 -7.37 6.07 4.87
N THR A 9 -7.35 5.91 6.18
CA THR A 9 -6.27 6.38 7.05
C THR A 9 -5.17 5.32 7.21
N ALA A 10 -4.09 5.63 7.93
CA ALA A 10 -3.09 4.64 8.34
C ALA A 10 -3.72 3.38 8.98
N LYS A 11 -4.73 3.56 9.84
CA LYS A 11 -5.46 2.43 10.46
C LYS A 11 -6.19 1.58 9.41
N GLY A 12 -6.82 2.23 8.42
CA GLY A 12 -7.50 1.54 7.33
C GLY A 12 -6.51 0.77 6.44
N ALA A 13 -5.39 1.39 6.09
CA ALA A 13 -4.31 0.73 5.35
C ALA A 13 -3.75 -0.49 6.08
N LYS A 14 -3.57 -0.38 7.41
CA LYS A 14 -3.17 -1.51 8.24
C LYS A 14 -4.20 -2.64 8.21
N ALA A 15 -5.50 -2.32 8.27
CA ALA A 15 -6.55 -3.32 8.16
C ALA A 15 -6.55 -4.00 6.78
N LEU A 16 -6.33 -3.24 5.69
CA LEU A 16 -6.17 -3.80 4.34
C LEU A 16 -4.95 -4.73 4.28
N ALA A 17 -3.80 -4.31 4.82
CA ALA A 17 -2.57 -5.11 4.88
C ALA A 17 -2.74 -6.42 5.67
N GLN A 18 -3.61 -6.44 6.69
CA GLN A 18 -3.87 -7.63 7.51
C GLN A 18 -5.01 -8.51 6.98
N SER A 19 -5.73 -8.08 5.93
CA SER A 19 -6.87 -8.80 5.40
C SER A 19 -6.44 -10.01 4.57
N SER A 20 -6.77 -11.22 5.05
CA SER A 20 -6.52 -12.48 4.34
C SER A 20 -7.35 -12.64 3.06
N VAL A 21 -8.40 -11.83 2.89
CA VAL A 21 -9.24 -11.81 1.68
C VAL A 21 -8.51 -11.18 0.50
N LEU A 22 -7.55 -10.28 0.75
CA LEU A 22 -6.84 -9.55 -0.31
C LEU A 22 -5.65 -10.32 -0.90
N THR A 23 -5.46 -11.58 -0.51
CA THR A 23 -4.35 -12.46 -0.95
C THR A 23 -4.23 -12.66 -2.46
N LYS A 24 -5.31 -12.45 -3.22
CA LYS A 24 -5.31 -12.57 -4.68
C LYS A 24 -5.40 -11.23 -5.42
N VAL A 25 -5.33 -10.11 -4.70
CA VAL A 25 -5.41 -8.79 -5.34
C VAL A 25 -4.09 -8.49 -6.02
N GLU A 26 -4.16 -8.18 -7.31
CA GLU A 26 -3.00 -7.79 -8.13
C GLU A 26 -2.89 -6.27 -8.29
N TYR A 27 -4.02 -5.57 -8.24
CA TYR A 27 -4.11 -4.12 -8.40
C TYR A 27 -4.76 -3.48 -7.18
N LEU A 28 -4.07 -2.54 -6.54
CA LEU A 28 -4.61 -1.73 -5.44
C LEU A 28 -4.40 -0.24 -5.71
N ASN A 29 -5.49 0.49 -5.92
CA ASN A 29 -5.48 1.94 -6.02
C ASN A 29 -5.98 2.56 -4.71
N LEU A 30 -5.13 3.37 -4.09
CA LEU A 30 -5.41 4.11 -2.86
C LEU A 30 -5.24 5.63 -3.07
N VAL A 31 -5.26 6.15 -4.30
CA VAL A 31 -5.08 7.59 -4.59
C VAL A 31 -5.96 8.48 -3.71
N ASP A 32 -5.43 9.63 -3.30
CA ASP A 32 -6.13 10.68 -2.56
C ASP A 32 -6.85 10.17 -1.30
N ASN A 33 -6.14 9.35 -0.54
CA ASN A 33 -6.53 8.94 0.80
C ASN A 33 -5.59 9.57 1.84
N ARG A 34 -5.56 9.03 3.07
CA ARG A 34 -4.77 9.53 4.20
C ARG A 34 -3.91 8.42 4.81
N VAL A 35 -3.37 7.55 3.96
CA VAL A 35 -2.63 6.34 4.38
C VAL A 35 -1.42 6.68 5.25
N GLY A 36 -0.68 7.74 4.92
CA GLY A 36 0.49 8.19 5.70
C GLY A 36 1.63 7.18 5.75
N ASP A 37 2.73 7.57 6.42
CA ASP A 37 3.94 6.73 6.51
C ASP A 37 3.68 5.39 7.22
N GLU A 38 2.95 5.40 8.33
CA GLU A 38 2.60 4.19 9.08
C GLU A 38 1.76 3.20 8.24
N GLY A 39 0.80 3.70 7.46
CA GLY A 39 -0.01 2.87 6.58
C GLY A 39 0.80 2.31 5.41
N ALA A 40 1.71 3.11 4.86
CA ALA A 40 2.64 2.65 3.83
C ALA A 40 3.57 1.55 4.36
N LEU A 41 4.13 1.71 5.56
CA LEU A 41 4.92 0.67 6.23
C LEU A 41 4.11 -0.61 6.49
N ALA A 42 2.84 -0.49 6.88
CA ALA A 42 1.97 -1.64 7.06
C ALA A 42 1.72 -2.39 5.74
N ILE A 43 1.46 -1.67 4.64
CA ILE A 43 1.31 -2.26 3.31
C ILE A 43 2.61 -2.94 2.86
N ALA A 44 3.76 -2.27 3.04
CA ALA A 44 5.07 -2.81 2.69
C ALA A 44 5.39 -4.12 3.41
N ASN A 45 4.94 -4.28 4.65
CA ASN A 45 5.20 -5.47 5.47
C ASN A 45 4.06 -6.52 5.44
N SER A 46 3.09 -6.37 4.54
CA SER A 46 1.94 -7.27 4.47
C SER A 46 2.31 -8.63 3.88
N ASP A 47 2.02 -9.72 4.61
CA ASP A 47 2.07 -11.08 4.07
C ASP A 47 0.90 -11.41 3.12
N ASN A 48 -0.15 -10.59 3.13
CA ASN A 48 -1.37 -10.81 2.34
C ASN A 48 -1.34 -10.08 0.99
N LEU A 49 -0.47 -9.11 0.79
CA LEU A 49 -0.43 -8.31 -0.44
C LEU A 49 0.69 -8.72 -1.41
N GLY A 50 1.30 -9.89 -1.21
CA GLY A 50 2.43 -10.36 -2.03
C GLY A 50 2.10 -10.63 -3.51
N ASN A 51 0.82 -10.71 -3.88
CA ASN A 51 0.40 -10.83 -5.28
C ASN A 51 0.18 -9.47 -5.97
N LEU A 52 0.36 -8.34 -5.29
CA LEU A 52 0.26 -7.03 -5.93
C LEU A 52 1.32 -6.86 -7.01
N THR A 53 0.87 -6.54 -8.22
CA THR A 53 1.70 -6.10 -9.34
C THR A 53 1.65 -4.59 -9.50
N TYR A 54 0.57 -3.95 -9.02
CA TYR A 54 0.37 -2.51 -9.08
C TYR A 54 -0.14 -1.93 -7.76
N LEU A 55 0.56 -0.92 -7.24
CA LEU A 55 0.16 -0.14 -6.05
C LEU A 55 0.26 1.36 -6.34
N HIS A 56 -0.86 2.08 -6.15
CA HIS A 56 -0.90 3.54 -6.26
C HIS A 56 -1.26 4.20 -4.92
N LEU A 57 -0.36 5.05 -4.44
CA LEU A 57 -0.45 5.80 -3.17
C LEU A 57 -0.28 7.32 -3.35
N GLY A 58 -0.25 7.86 -4.57
CA GLY A 58 -0.29 9.31 -4.80
C GLY A 58 -1.37 10.02 -3.97
N GLY A 59 -1.02 11.17 -3.40
CA GLY A 59 -1.94 11.97 -2.56
C GLY A 59 -2.10 11.48 -1.11
N ASN A 60 -1.36 10.45 -0.66
CA ASN A 60 -1.57 9.83 0.66
C ASN A 60 -0.73 10.33 1.83
N ARG A 61 -0.02 11.46 1.67
CA ARG A 61 0.86 12.02 2.72
C ARG A 61 1.95 11.04 3.18
N VAL A 62 2.44 10.19 2.28
CA VAL A 62 3.62 9.33 2.51
C VAL A 62 4.86 10.18 2.26
N LYS A 63 5.46 10.69 3.34
CA LYS A 63 6.51 11.70 3.33
C LYS A 63 7.88 11.10 3.64
N SER A 64 7.97 10.12 4.53
CA SER A 64 9.26 9.60 4.96
C SER A 64 9.94 8.79 3.86
N GLU A 65 11.24 8.99 3.70
CA GLU A 65 12.06 8.20 2.78
C GLU A 65 12.12 6.73 3.22
N GLU A 66 12.05 6.48 4.53
CA GLU A 66 11.93 5.13 5.09
C GLU A 66 10.68 4.40 4.58
N ALA A 67 9.50 5.04 4.63
CA ALA A 67 8.26 4.41 4.17
C ALA A 67 8.27 4.18 2.65
N LYS A 68 8.79 5.15 1.88
CA LYS A 68 8.97 5.00 0.43
C LYS A 68 9.95 3.87 0.10
N ALA A 69 11.07 3.78 0.82
CA ALA A 69 12.07 2.72 0.64
C ALA A 69 11.50 1.36 1.02
N ALA A 70 10.74 1.27 2.11
CA ALA A 70 10.07 0.04 2.53
C ALA A 70 9.10 -0.48 1.46
N LEU A 71 8.32 0.41 0.83
CA LEU A 71 7.44 0.02 -0.28
C LEU A 71 8.23 -0.45 -1.52
N LYS A 72 9.31 0.27 -1.88
CA LYS A 72 10.14 -0.04 -3.06
C LYS A 72 10.94 -1.33 -2.90
N ASN A 73 11.46 -1.59 -1.70
CA ASN A 73 12.38 -2.69 -1.41
C ASN A 73 11.71 -3.78 -0.54
N SER A 74 10.39 -3.83 -0.51
CA SER A 74 9.68 -4.80 0.32
C SER A 74 10.03 -6.23 -0.10
N PRO A 75 10.51 -7.08 0.82
CA PRO A 75 10.70 -8.50 0.55
C PRO A 75 9.38 -9.27 0.49
N LYS A 76 8.24 -8.63 0.81
CA LYS A 76 6.91 -9.22 0.84
C LYS A 76 6.12 -8.91 -0.42
N LEU A 77 6.28 -7.73 -0.99
CA LEU A 77 5.67 -7.31 -2.25
C LEU A 77 6.47 -7.84 -3.46
N THR A 78 6.71 -9.15 -3.49
CA THR A 78 7.66 -9.80 -4.40
C THR A 78 7.29 -9.72 -5.88
N LYS A 79 6.01 -9.47 -6.19
CA LYS A 79 5.51 -9.34 -7.56
C LYS A 79 5.26 -7.90 -7.99
N LEU A 80 5.61 -6.90 -7.16
CA LEU A 80 5.28 -5.51 -7.43
C LEU A 80 6.11 -4.97 -8.59
N GLU A 81 5.45 -4.69 -9.71
CA GLU A 81 6.10 -4.16 -10.92
C GLU A 81 5.99 -2.64 -10.99
N LYS A 82 4.89 -2.08 -10.45
CA LYS A 82 4.56 -0.67 -10.58
C LYS A 82 4.14 -0.09 -9.23
N LEU A 83 4.94 0.84 -8.74
CA LEU A 83 4.67 1.62 -7.54
C LEU A 83 4.58 3.10 -7.88
N LYS A 84 3.50 3.75 -7.46
CA LYS A 84 3.36 5.22 -7.51
C LYS A 84 3.18 5.80 -6.12
N VAL A 85 4.17 6.53 -5.64
CA VAL A 85 4.15 7.23 -4.35
C VAL A 85 4.85 8.58 -4.53
N PHE A 86 4.05 9.65 -4.64
CA PHE A 86 4.47 11.04 -4.81
C PHE A 86 3.49 11.98 -4.10
#